data_AF-A0AAE4PX74-F1
#
_entry.id   AF-A0AAE4PX74-F1
#
_cell.length_a   1.000
_cell.length_b   1.000
_cell.length_c   1.000
_cell.angle_alpha   90.00
_cell.angle_beta   90.00
_cell.angle_gamma   90.00
#
_symmetry.space_group_name_H-M   'P 1'
#
loop_
_entity.id
_entity.type
_entity.pdbx_description
1 polymer ?
#
loop_
_entity_poly.entity_id
_entity_poly.type
_entity_poly.pdbx_seq_one_letter_code
_entity_poly.pdbx_strand_id
1 'polypeptide(L)'
;MKSYLLQKIKDDPEFIEELGKLIVGLASVPQNIRDFSESSAAIGWFFTTESFMGNMKKAFDESQEKLDSYMIEEINYNYSKIKESLLQNHEKRKHILSVAFDLHEQNNWIACIPLFLSQTEGIFSENVGSLLFSEHEQRKEKLQERFKDKAGEYMPYLYTPFESKTQFSAGISSASENKKKNGPNRNGILHGSRKHLDYGTKINSYKCISLLSYVSMVFTFLELENLDTHP
;
A
#
# COMPACT_ATOMS: atom_id res chain seq x y z
N MET A 1 -9.94 27.48 -8.65
CA MET A 1 -8.84 26.50 -8.46
C MET A 1 -7.94 26.40 -9.69
N LYS A 2 -8.46 26.07 -10.89
CA LYS A 2 -7.67 26.09 -12.16
C LYS A 2 -6.96 27.43 -12.43
N SER A 3 -7.61 28.57 -12.17
CA SER A 3 -6.98 29.88 -12.41
C SER A 3 -5.90 30.25 -11.38
N TYR A 4 -5.98 29.72 -10.15
CA TYR A 4 -4.99 29.99 -9.10
C TYR A 4 -3.68 29.27 -9.39
N LEU A 5 -3.73 28.00 -9.83
CA LEU A 5 -2.55 27.27 -10.29
C LEU A 5 -1.90 27.94 -11.50
N LEU A 6 -2.70 28.34 -12.50
CA LEU A 6 -2.18 28.99 -13.71
C LEU A 6 -1.54 30.36 -13.40
N GLN A 7 -2.05 31.08 -12.41
CA GLN A 7 -1.48 32.33 -11.92
C GLN A 7 -0.16 32.06 -11.19
N LYS A 8 -0.14 31.07 -10.28
CA LYS A 8 1.04 30.70 -9.50
C LYS A 8 2.18 30.16 -10.38
N ILE A 9 1.85 29.45 -11.45
CA ILE A 9 2.82 28.99 -12.48
C ILE A 9 3.45 30.17 -13.25
N LYS A 10 2.82 31.34 -13.33
CA LYS A 10 3.39 32.50 -14.03
C LYS A 10 4.26 33.38 -13.14
N ASP A 11 3.90 33.48 -11.86
CA ASP A 11 4.40 34.55 -10.99
C ASP A 11 5.43 34.07 -9.95
N ASP A 12 5.66 32.76 -9.82
CA ASP A 12 6.49 32.15 -8.79
C ASP A 12 7.56 31.19 -9.39
N PRO A 13 8.78 31.69 -9.64
CA PRO A 13 9.88 30.89 -10.19
C PRO A 13 10.30 29.72 -9.29
N GLU A 14 10.17 29.83 -7.96
CA GLU A 14 10.47 28.73 -7.02
C GLU A 14 9.40 27.65 -7.07
N PHE A 15 8.13 28.01 -7.20
CA PHE A 15 7.05 27.05 -7.42
C PHE A 15 7.18 26.31 -8.76
N ILE A 16 7.64 26.97 -9.83
CA ILE A 16 7.97 26.31 -11.10
C ILE A 16 9.18 25.38 -10.92
N GLU A 17 10.15 25.73 -10.10
CA GLU A 17 11.30 24.85 -9.80
C GLU A 17 10.89 23.64 -8.94
N GLU A 18 9.98 23.79 -7.98
CA GLU A 18 9.42 22.68 -7.17
C GLU A 18 8.48 21.77 -7.98
N LEU A 19 7.56 22.34 -8.77
CA LEU A 19 6.78 21.59 -9.76
C LEU A 19 7.70 20.96 -10.81
N GLY A 20 8.76 21.66 -11.21
CA GLY A 20 9.79 21.17 -12.11
C GLY A 20 10.54 19.98 -11.51
N LYS A 21 10.85 19.96 -10.22
CA LYS A 21 11.42 18.78 -9.53
C LYS A 21 10.40 17.65 -9.38
N LEU A 22 9.13 17.98 -9.18
CA LEU A 22 8.02 17.02 -9.10
C LEU A 22 7.71 16.38 -10.47
N ILE A 23 7.81 17.16 -11.54
CA ILE A 23 7.51 16.79 -12.94
C ILE A 23 8.76 16.29 -13.69
N VAL A 24 9.98 16.66 -13.32
CA VAL A 24 11.21 16.02 -13.83
C VAL A 24 11.41 14.63 -13.18
N GLY A 25 10.70 14.33 -12.08
CA GLY A 25 10.37 12.97 -11.67
C GLY A 25 9.40 12.23 -12.61
N LEU A 26 8.88 12.89 -13.65
CA LEU A 26 7.99 12.38 -14.70
C LEU A 26 8.70 12.31 -16.08
N ALA A 27 9.90 11.74 -16.16
CA ALA A 27 10.36 11.07 -17.40
C ALA A 27 11.09 9.74 -17.13
N SER A 28 11.05 9.30 -15.89
CA SER A 28 11.41 7.99 -15.35
C SER A 28 11.24 8.16 -13.86
N VAL A 29 10.52 7.25 -13.20
CA VAL A 29 10.59 7.16 -11.74
C VAL A 29 12.07 7.06 -11.40
N PRO A 30 12.67 8.01 -10.66
CA PRO A 30 14.08 7.91 -10.34
C PRO A 30 14.28 6.55 -9.65
N GLN A 31 15.24 5.75 -10.12
CA GLN A 31 15.39 4.34 -9.73
C GLN A 31 15.35 4.16 -8.19
N ASN A 32 15.85 5.16 -7.45
CA ASN A 32 15.79 5.23 -5.99
C ASN A 32 14.37 5.22 -5.39
N ILE A 33 13.34 5.78 -6.05
CA ILE A 33 11.94 5.76 -5.60
C ILE A 33 11.34 4.37 -5.84
N ARG A 34 11.64 3.76 -6.97
CA ARG A 34 11.26 2.37 -7.27
C ARG A 34 11.87 1.41 -6.24
N ASP A 35 13.19 1.49 -6.05
CA ASP A 35 13.93 0.67 -5.08
C ASP A 35 13.42 0.87 -3.66
N PHE A 36 13.10 2.12 -3.30
CA PHE A 36 12.50 2.46 -2.01
C PHE A 36 11.11 1.82 -1.83
N SER A 37 10.23 1.92 -2.83
CA SER A 37 8.89 1.33 -2.77
C SER A 37 8.93 -0.20 -2.61
N GLU A 38 9.85 -0.87 -3.30
CA GLU A 38 10.07 -2.32 -3.19
C GLU A 38 10.68 -2.68 -1.81
N SER A 39 11.69 -1.92 -1.36
CA SER A 39 12.37 -2.19 -0.10
C SER A 39 11.48 -1.93 1.12
N SER A 40 10.65 -0.88 1.09
CA SER A 40 9.66 -0.62 2.13
C SER A 40 8.57 -1.69 2.18
N ALA A 41 8.10 -2.16 1.02
CA ALA A 41 7.16 -3.28 0.93
C ALA A 41 7.77 -4.59 1.50
N ALA A 42 9.06 -4.85 1.26
CA ALA A 42 9.76 -6.02 1.78
C ALA A 42 9.86 -6.05 3.32
N ILE A 43 9.76 -4.89 3.98
CA ILE A 43 9.65 -4.76 5.45
C ILE A 43 8.22 -4.50 5.93
N GLY A 44 7.24 -4.61 5.02
CA GLY A 44 5.81 -4.65 5.30
C GLY A 44 5.09 -3.32 5.35
N TRP A 45 5.70 -2.26 4.83
CA TRP A 45 5.08 -0.94 4.71
C TRP A 45 4.79 -0.59 3.26
N PHE A 46 3.60 -0.03 3.06
CA PHE A 46 3.15 0.46 1.76
C PHE A 46 2.69 1.90 1.95
N PHE A 47 2.96 2.75 0.97
CA PHE A 47 2.48 4.13 1.02
C PHE A 47 0.97 4.16 0.78
N THR A 48 0.30 5.09 1.45
CA THR A 48 -1.14 5.37 1.29
C THR A 48 -1.32 6.63 0.45
N THR A 49 -2.58 7.00 0.13
CA THR A 49 -2.90 8.30 -0.48
C THR A 49 -2.48 9.48 0.38
N GLU A 50 -2.37 9.26 1.70
CA GLU A 50 -2.08 10.29 2.69
C GLU A 50 -0.60 10.32 3.09
N SER A 51 0.15 9.24 2.80
CA SER A 51 1.57 9.16 3.07
C SER A 51 2.36 10.12 2.18
N PHE A 52 3.11 11.04 2.78
CA PHE A 52 4.09 11.83 2.04
C PHE A 52 5.36 11.00 1.77
N MET A 53 5.55 10.56 0.51
CA MET A 53 6.66 9.67 0.12
C MET A 53 8.04 10.18 0.53
N GLY A 54 8.28 11.50 0.46
CA GLY A 54 9.57 12.09 0.87
C GLY A 54 9.89 11.86 2.35
N ASN A 55 8.89 12.00 3.23
CA ASN A 55 9.05 11.78 4.67
C ASN A 55 9.17 10.30 4.98
N MET A 56 8.39 9.45 4.28
CA MET A 56 8.49 8.00 4.39
C MET A 56 9.90 7.52 4.03
N LYS A 57 10.46 8.02 2.92
CA LYS A 57 11.83 7.70 2.48
C LYS A 57 12.86 8.19 3.49
N LYS A 58 12.74 9.42 3.99
CA LYS A 58 13.64 9.95 5.02
C LYS A 58 13.66 9.05 6.26
N ALA A 59 12.49 8.64 6.76
CA ALA A 59 12.38 7.75 7.90
C ALA A 59 12.99 6.37 7.63
N PHE A 60 12.79 5.83 6.42
CA PHE A 60 13.39 4.57 5.98
C PHE A 60 14.92 4.62 5.92
N ASP A 61 15.48 5.70 5.38
CA ASP A 61 16.93 5.90 5.29
C ASP A 61 17.59 6.00 6.68
N GLU A 62 16.84 6.44 7.71
CA GLU A 62 17.32 6.47 9.10
C GLU A 62 17.32 5.07 9.75
N SER A 63 16.18 4.37 9.78
CA SER A 63 16.08 2.98 10.23
C SER A 63 14.67 2.39 10.01
N GLN A 64 14.54 1.06 10.13
CA GLN A 64 13.23 0.41 10.15
C GLN A 64 12.35 0.90 11.31
N GLU A 65 12.91 1.16 12.49
CA GLU A 65 12.16 1.65 13.65
C GLU A 65 11.63 3.07 13.45
N LYS A 66 12.40 3.90 12.74
CA LYS A 66 11.98 5.26 12.34
C LYS A 66 10.85 5.21 11.33
N LEU A 67 10.94 4.32 10.33
CA LEU A 67 9.83 4.10 9.41
C LEU A 67 8.60 3.54 10.12
N ASP A 68 8.75 2.55 11.00
CA ASP A 68 7.65 1.98 11.78
C ASP A 68 6.91 3.08 12.55
N SER A 69 7.66 3.96 13.22
CA SER A 69 7.11 5.09 13.99
C SER A 69 6.38 6.09 13.09
N TYR A 70 7.02 6.51 12.00
CA TYR A 70 6.44 7.44 11.03
C TYR A 70 5.14 6.90 10.43
N MET A 71 5.12 5.65 9.98
CA MET A 71 3.93 5.06 9.35
C MET A 71 2.78 4.91 10.34
N ILE A 72 3.06 4.56 11.60
CA ILE A 72 2.05 4.50 12.65
C ILE A 72 1.48 5.90 12.93
N GLU A 73 2.32 6.92 13.03
CA GLU A 73 1.88 8.31 13.27
C GLU A 73 1.05 8.85 12.10
N GLU A 74 1.48 8.62 10.87
CA GLU A 74 0.77 9.05 9.65
C GLU A 74 -0.61 8.39 9.55
N ILE A 75 -0.67 7.06 9.66
CA ILE A 75 -1.95 6.34 9.60
C ILE A 75 -2.86 6.75 10.76
N ASN A 76 -2.33 7.02 11.95
CA ASN A 76 -3.15 7.52 13.06
C ASN A 76 -3.72 8.90 12.79
N TYR A 77 -2.88 9.81 12.30
CA TYR A 77 -3.28 11.17 11.98
C TYR A 77 -4.39 11.18 10.90
N ASN A 78 -4.27 10.29 9.91
CA ASN A 78 -5.22 10.17 8.80
C ASN A 78 -6.26 9.05 8.98
N TYR A 79 -6.40 8.47 10.17
CA TYR A 79 -7.13 7.22 10.38
C TYR A 79 -8.58 7.28 9.89
N SER A 80 -9.33 8.29 10.31
CA SER A 80 -10.74 8.47 9.92
C SER A 80 -10.88 8.60 8.41
N LYS A 81 -9.98 9.35 7.76
CA LYS A 81 -9.99 9.55 6.30
C LYS A 81 -9.68 8.24 5.56
N ILE A 82 -8.69 7.46 6.04
CA ILE A 82 -8.35 6.15 5.48
C ILE A 82 -9.54 5.18 5.63
N LYS A 83 -10.13 5.09 6.84
CA LYS A 83 -11.29 4.23 7.12
C LYS A 83 -12.46 4.60 6.22
N GLU A 84 -12.83 5.87 6.15
CA GLU A 84 -13.95 6.35 5.32
C GLU A 84 -13.73 6.06 3.84
N SER A 85 -12.53 6.35 3.31
CA SER A 85 -12.17 6.07 1.91
C SER A 85 -12.30 4.59 1.59
N LEU A 86 -11.77 3.71 2.44
CA LEU A 86 -11.85 2.26 2.24
C LEU A 86 -13.29 1.72 2.30
N LEU A 87 -14.13 2.25 3.18
CA LEU A 87 -15.53 1.85 3.27
C LEU A 87 -16.36 2.34 2.07
N GLN A 88 -16.06 3.53 1.54
CA GLN A 88 -16.74 4.11 0.38
C GLN A 88 -16.32 3.43 -0.93
N ASN A 89 -15.02 3.22 -1.13
CA ASN A 89 -14.49 2.63 -2.36
C ASN A 89 -14.89 1.14 -2.51
N HIS A 90 -15.19 0.45 -1.41
CA HIS A 90 -15.50 -0.98 -1.39
C HIS A 90 -16.88 -1.27 -0.78
N GLU A 91 -17.94 -0.60 -1.25
CA GLU A 91 -19.28 -0.67 -0.65
C GLU A 91 -19.80 -2.12 -0.47
N LYS A 92 -19.50 -3.04 -1.40
CA LYS A 92 -19.88 -4.47 -1.29
C LYS A 92 -19.18 -5.20 -0.12
N ARG A 93 -18.01 -4.73 0.29
CA ARG A 93 -17.18 -5.28 1.37
C ARG A 93 -17.27 -4.49 2.67
N LYS A 94 -17.96 -3.34 2.65
CA LYS A 94 -18.10 -2.40 3.76
C LYS A 94 -18.46 -3.07 5.08
N HIS A 95 -19.45 -3.96 5.08
CA HIS A 95 -19.86 -4.66 6.30
C HIS A 95 -18.73 -5.49 6.96
N ILE A 96 -17.84 -6.11 6.16
CA ILE A 96 -16.68 -6.86 6.69
C ILE A 96 -15.57 -5.89 7.11
N LEU A 97 -15.30 -4.87 6.28
CA LEU A 97 -14.28 -3.85 6.57
C LEU A 97 -14.62 -3.07 7.84
N SER A 98 -15.88 -2.69 8.05
CA SER A 98 -16.34 -2.05 9.30
C SER A 98 -16.00 -2.92 10.51
N VAL A 99 -16.32 -4.22 10.48
CA VAL A 99 -15.96 -5.15 11.56
C VAL A 99 -14.44 -5.20 11.79
N ALA A 100 -13.64 -5.25 10.72
CA ALA A 100 -12.19 -5.27 10.83
C ALA A 100 -11.63 -3.99 11.49
N PHE A 101 -12.16 -2.82 11.12
CA PHE A 101 -11.78 -1.55 11.74
C PHE A 101 -12.23 -1.44 13.19
N ASP A 102 -13.46 -1.84 13.51
CA ASP A 102 -13.96 -1.80 14.89
C ASP A 102 -13.13 -2.71 15.81
N LEU A 103 -12.70 -3.88 15.31
CA LEU A 103 -11.78 -4.76 16.02
C LEU A 103 -10.39 -4.13 16.21
N HIS A 104 -9.88 -3.40 15.21
CA HIS A 104 -8.62 -2.66 15.35
C HIS A 104 -8.72 -1.56 16.43
N GLU A 105 -9.81 -0.79 16.44
CA GLU A 105 -10.09 0.25 17.43
C GLU A 105 -10.21 -0.32 18.86
N GLN A 106 -10.75 -1.53 18.98
CA GLN A 106 -10.82 -2.29 20.22
C GLN A 106 -9.49 -2.97 20.61
N ASN A 107 -8.41 -2.73 19.86
CA ASN A 107 -7.11 -3.40 20.01
C ASN A 107 -7.16 -4.94 19.87
N ASN A 108 -8.20 -5.49 19.26
CA ASN A 108 -8.31 -6.91 18.96
C ASN A 108 -7.53 -7.27 17.69
N TRP A 109 -6.21 -7.14 17.77
CA TRP A 109 -5.30 -7.33 16.63
C TRP A 109 -5.30 -8.77 16.11
N ILE A 110 -5.52 -9.75 17.00
CA ILE A 110 -5.64 -11.17 16.62
C ILE A 110 -6.77 -11.35 15.61
N ALA A 111 -7.92 -10.72 15.82
CA ALA A 111 -9.07 -10.87 14.92
C ALA A 111 -9.03 -9.91 13.72
N CYS A 112 -8.57 -8.67 13.89
CA CYS A 112 -8.58 -7.71 12.79
C CYS A 112 -7.56 -8.07 11.69
N ILE A 113 -6.40 -8.64 12.04
CA ILE A 113 -5.33 -8.95 11.07
C ILE A 113 -5.80 -9.95 10.00
N PRO A 114 -6.36 -11.14 10.33
CA PRO A 114 -6.87 -12.08 9.33
C PRO A 114 -7.97 -11.47 8.45
N LEU A 115 -8.85 -10.63 9.03
CA LEU A 115 -9.90 -9.96 8.27
C LEU A 115 -9.30 -8.98 7.27
N PHE A 116 -8.39 -8.10 7.67
CA PHE A 116 -7.70 -7.19 6.75
C PHE A 116 -6.99 -7.98 5.64
N LEU A 117 -6.22 -9.03 5.97
CA LEU A 117 -5.53 -9.84 4.97
C LEU A 117 -6.49 -10.47 3.94
N SER A 118 -7.61 -11.02 4.42
CA SER A 118 -8.62 -11.62 3.53
C SER A 118 -9.29 -10.60 2.61
N GLN A 119 -9.59 -9.40 3.13
CA GLN A 119 -10.23 -8.35 2.33
C GLN A 119 -9.27 -7.72 1.33
N THR A 120 -8.01 -7.49 1.73
CA THR A 120 -6.94 -7.08 0.81
C THR A 120 -6.81 -8.05 -0.37
N GLU A 121 -6.77 -9.36 -0.10
CA GLU A 121 -6.66 -10.38 -1.14
C GLU A 121 -7.89 -10.41 -2.05
N GLY A 122 -9.09 -10.25 -1.47
CA GLY A 122 -10.34 -10.16 -2.24
C GLY A 122 -10.39 -8.95 -3.18
N ILE A 123 -10.05 -7.76 -2.69
CA ILE A 123 -10.03 -6.52 -3.49
C ILE A 123 -9.01 -6.63 -4.63
N PHE A 124 -7.83 -7.18 -4.35
CA PHE A 124 -6.82 -7.41 -5.38
C PHE A 124 -7.33 -8.41 -6.44
N SER A 125 -7.93 -9.52 -6.00
CA SER A 125 -8.41 -10.57 -6.89
C SER A 125 -9.54 -10.11 -7.80
N GLU A 126 -10.44 -9.26 -7.32
CA GLU A 126 -11.50 -8.64 -8.13
C GLU A 126 -10.94 -7.79 -9.27
N ASN A 127 -9.78 -7.16 -9.05
CA ASN A 127 -9.17 -6.25 -10.02
C ASN A 127 -8.20 -6.91 -10.99
N VAL A 128 -7.57 -8.02 -10.58
CA VAL A 128 -6.46 -8.65 -11.31
C VAL A 128 -6.83 -10.04 -11.83
N GLY A 129 -7.80 -10.73 -11.21
CA GLY A 129 -8.15 -12.11 -11.55
C GLY A 129 -7.15 -13.15 -11.04
N SER A 130 -6.22 -12.76 -10.15
CA SER A 130 -5.30 -13.65 -9.42
C SER A 130 -5.25 -13.26 -7.95
N LEU A 131 -4.70 -14.13 -7.09
CA LEU A 131 -4.56 -13.82 -5.67
C LEU A 131 -3.29 -12.99 -5.42
N LEU A 132 -3.35 -12.05 -4.47
CA LEU A 132 -2.19 -11.23 -4.10
C LEU A 132 -1.08 -12.10 -3.50
N PHE A 133 -1.43 -13.12 -2.72
CA PHE A 133 -0.46 -13.94 -1.98
C PHE A 133 -0.13 -15.28 -2.65
N SER A 134 -0.60 -15.54 -3.88
CA SER A 134 -0.29 -16.76 -4.66
C SER A 134 1.03 -16.65 -5.44
N GLU A 135 1.33 -17.69 -6.23
CA GLU A 135 2.55 -17.80 -7.03
C GLU A 135 2.83 -16.57 -7.89
N HIS A 136 4.11 -16.18 -7.92
CA HIS A 136 4.57 -14.92 -8.49
C HIS A 136 4.39 -14.83 -10.02
N GLU A 137 4.57 -15.92 -10.77
CA GLU A 137 4.55 -15.88 -12.25
C GLU A 137 3.16 -15.57 -12.80
N GLN A 138 2.14 -16.32 -12.38
CA GLN A 138 0.76 -16.07 -12.84
C GLN A 138 0.25 -14.68 -12.42
N ARG A 139 0.59 -14.23 -11.20
CA ARG A 139 0.23 -12.89 -10.72
C ARG A 139 0.90 -11.81 -11.58
N LYS A 140 2.17 -12.00 -11.93
CA LYS A 140 2.93 -11.07 -12.75
C LYS A 140 2.32 -10.91 -14.14
N GLU A 141 2.00 -12.02 -14.81
CA GLU A 141 1.33 -11.97 -16.12
C GLU A 141 -0.01 -11.23 -16.06
N LYS A 142 -0.82 -11.51 -15.03
CA LYS A 142 -2.13 -10.87 -14.85
C LYS A 142 -2.04 -9.38 -14.51
N LEU A 143 -1.06 -8.98 -13.70
CA LEU A 143 -0.78 -7.57 -13.47
C LEU A 143 -0.32 -6.92 -14.79
N GLN A 144 0.65 -7.50 -15.49
CA GLN A 144 1.10 -6.96 -16.79
C GLN A 144 -0.06 -6.79 -17.78
N GLU A 145 -0.98 -7.75 -17.86
CA GLU A 145 -2.21 -7.66 -18.66
C GLU A 145 -3.10 -6.49 -18.18
N ARG A 146 -3.35 -6.38 -16.88
CA ARG A 146 -4.20 -5.34 -16.28
C ARG A 146 -3.67 -3.92 -16.48
N PHE A 147 -2.34 -3.77 -16.54
CA PHE A 147 -1.66 -2.49 -16.68
C PHE A 147 -1.16 -2.20 -18.12
N LYS A 148 -1.34 -3.13 -19.07
CA LYS A 148 -0.72 -3.13 -20.41
C LYS A 148 -0.90 -1.82 -21.20
N ASP A 149 -2.07 -1.21 -21.10
CA ASP A 149 -2.45 -0.02 -21.87
C ASP A 149 -2.71 1.21 -20.96
N LYS A 150 -2.36 1.12 -19.68
CA LYS A 150 -2.55 2.20 -18.71
C LYS A 150 -1.31 3.08 -18.67
N ALA A 151 -1.40 4.20 -19.40
CA ALA A 151 -0.49 5.35 -19.49
C ALA A 151 0.99 5.03 -19.19
N GLY A 152 1.75 4.73 -20.24
CA GLY A 152 3.11 4.19 -20.20
C GLY A 152 4.09 4.83 -19.21
N GLU A 153 5.05 4.03 -18.75
CA GLU A 153 6.28 4.46 -18.04
C GLU A 153 6.11 5.11 -16.66
N TYR A 154 4.93 5.63 -16.29
CA TYR A 154 4.83 6.61 -15.21
C TYR A 154 4.74 6.09 -13.78
N MET A 155 4.28 4.86 -13.53
CA MET A 155 4.13 4.39 -12.14
C MET A 155 4.72 3.01 -11.80
N PRO A 156 5.93 2.63 -12.27
CA PRO A 156 6.64 1.44 -11.76
C PRO A 156 6.60 1.27 -10.24
N TYR A 157 6.68 2.38 -9.47
CA TYR A 157 6.61 2.35 -8.01
C TYR A 157 5.22 1.98 -7.44
N LEU A 158 4.13 2.13 -8.21
CA LEU A 158 2.80 1.62 -7.85
C LEU A 158 2.67 0.12 -8.17
N TYR A 159 3.51 -0.42 -9.04
CA TYR A 159 3.45 -1.81 -9.47
C TYR A 159 4.42 -2.70 -8.69
N THR A 160 5.65 -2.23 -8.46
CA THR A 160 6.73 -3.02 -7.85
C THR A 160 6.45 -3.53 -6.43
N PRO A 161 5.67 -2.85 -5.58
CA PRO A 161 5.29 -3.43 -4.29
C PRO A 161 4.47 -4.72 -4.42
N PHE A 162 3.71 -4.93 -5.50
CA PHE A 162 3.02 -6.20 -5.76
C PHE A 162 3.96 -7.34 -6.18
N GLU A 163 5.14 -7.03 -6.70
CA GLU A 163 6.17 -8.02 -7.03
C GLU A 163 7.12 -8.31 -5.86
N SER A 164 7.08 -7.48 -4.83
CA SER A 164 8.00 -7.57 -3.68
C SER A 164 7.80 -8.87 -2.90
N LYS A 165 8.91 -9.48 -2.46
CA LYS A 165 8.88 -10.64 -1.54
C LYS A 165 8.62 -10.16 -0.12
N THR A 166 7.38 -10.24 0.32
CA THR A 166 6.96 -9.77 1.65
C THR A 166 6.71 -10.92 2.61
N GLN A 167 6.57 -10.63 3.91
CA GLN A 167 6.10 -11.65 4.85
C GLN A 167 4.67 -12.08 4.62
N PHE A 168 3.84 -11.20 4.07
CA PHE A 168 2.44 -11.52 3.80
C PHE A 168 2.29 -12.72 2.86
N SER A 169 3.17 -12.89 1.87
CA SER A 169 3.15 -14.02 0.93
C SER A 169 4.14 -15.14 1.28
N ALA A 170 4.92 -15.00 2.36
CA ALA A 170 5.97 -15.95 2.69
C ALA A 170 5.41 -17.32 3.13
N GLY A 171 6.18 -18.38 2.89
CA GLY A 171 5.85 -19.72 3.39
C GLY A 171 5.88 -19.79 4.92
N ILE A 172 5.18 -20.79 5.48
CA ILE A 172 5.06 -21.00 6.94
C ILE A 172 6.42 -21.11 7.65
N SER A 173 7.46 -21.60 6.96
CA SER A 173 8.82 -21.72 7.50
C SER A 173 9.52 -20.38 7.74
N SER A 174 9.06 -19.29 7.13
CA SER A 174 9.62 -17.95 7.26
C SER A 174 9.20 -17.33 8.60
N ALA A 175 9.86 -17.73 9.68
CA ALA A 175 9.43 -17.41 11.05
C ALA A 175 10.56 -16.95 11.99
N SER A 176 11.72 -16.55 11.46
CA SER A 176 12.75 -15.95 12.30
C SER A 176 12.32 -14.57 12.79
N GLU A 177 12.93 -14.11 13.89
CA GLU A 177 12.57 -12.82 14.50
C GLU A 177 12.66 -11.66 13.50
N ASN A 178 13.75 -11.60 12.72
CA ASN A 178 13.91 -10.59 11.66
C ASN A 178 12.83 -10.68 10.59
N LYS A 179 12.34 -11.89 10.28
CA LYS A 179 11.22 -12.04 9.34
C LYS A 179 9.93 -11.53 9.98
N LYS A 180 9.61 -11.90 11.21
CA LYS A 180 8.39 -11.42 11.91
C LYS A 180 8.31 -9.90 12.03
N LYS A 181 9.45 -9.22 12.22
CA LYS A 181 9.52 -7.74 12.20
C LYS A 181 9.04 -7.13 10.87
N ASN A 182 9.18 -7.85 9.76
CA ASN A 182 8.78 -7.38 8.43
C ASN A 182 7.27 -7.53 8.15
N GLY A 183 6.49 -8.10 9.07
CA GLY A 183 5.03 -8.18 8.96
C GLY A 183 4.46 -9.57 9.24
N PRO A 184 3.11 -9.67 9.28
CA PRO A 184 2.43 -10.92 9.60
C PRO A 184 2.51 -11.93 8.45
N ASN A 185 2.81 -13.18 8.78
CA ASN A 185 2.83 -14.29 7.81
C ASN A 185 1.42 -14.87 7.62
N ARG A 186 0.72 -14.47 6.55
CA ARG A 186 -0.66 -14.89 6.25
C ARG A 186 -0.82 -16.40 6.24
N ASN A 187 0.10 -17.13 5.61
CA ASN A 187 0.05 -18.59 5.54
C ASN A 187 0.17 -19.21 6.93
N GLY A 188 1.13 -18.77 7.73
CA GLY A 188 1.34 -19.22 9.10
C GLY A 188 0.11 -18.98 9.99
N ILE A 189 -0.47 -17.79 9.89
CA ILE A 189 -1.65 -17.38 10.67
C ILE A 189 -2.87 -18.22 10.28
N LEU A 190 -3.20 -18.29 8.99
CA LEU A 190 -4.43 -18.95 8.53
C LEU A 190 -4.37 -20.48 8.63
N HIS A 191 -3.16 -21.06 8.66
CA HIS A 191 -2.98 -22.50 8.94
C HIS A 191 -2.75 -22.80 10.44
N GLY A 192 -2.87 -21.82 11.34
CA GLY A 192 -2.73 -22.04 12.78
C GLY A 192 -1.34 -22.52 13.21
N SER A 193 -0.29 -22.11 12.48
CA SER A 193 1.07 -22.57 12.75
C SER A 193 1.60 -22.04 14.08
N ARG A 194 2.10 -22.95 14.92
CA ARG A 194 2.76 -22.60 16.19
C ARG A 194 3.89 -21.57 16.08
N LYS A 195 4.48 -21.42 14.89
CA LYS A 195 5.58 -20.49 14.62
C LYS A 195 5.14 -19.03 14.55
N HIS A 196 3.83 -18.79 14.39
CA HIS A 196 3.24 -17.49 14.07
C HIS A 196 2.12 -17.10 15.03
N LEU A 197 2.12 -17.59 16.27
CA LEU A 197 1.07 -17.31 17.26
C LEU A 197 1.15 -15.90 17.86
N ASP A 198 2.30 -15.24 17.70
CA ASP A 198 2.65 -13.91 18.20
C ASP A 198 2.32 -12.78 17.21
N TYR A 199 1.57 -13.07 16.15
CA TYR A 199 1.25 -12.10 15.10
C TYR A 199 0.35 -10.94 15.56
N GLY A 200 -0.42 -11.12 16.64
CA GLY A 200 -1.42 -10.18 17.13
C GLY A 200 -0.83 -8.96 17.80
N THR A 201 -0.18 -8.07 17.04
CA THR A 201 0.47 -6.86 17.53
C THR A 201 -0.11 -5.61 16.88
N LYS A 202 0.02 -4.46 17.58
CA LYS A 202 -0.36 -3.16 17.04
C LYS A 202 0.30 -2.93 15.68
N ILE A 203 1.63 -3.02 15.61
CA ILE A 203 2.38 -2.78 14.37
C ILE A 203 1.90 -3.65 13.20
N ASN A 204 1.62 -4.94 13.42
CA ASN A 204 1.13 -5.81 12.35
C ASN A 204 -0.26 -5.37 11.85
N SER A 205 -1.12 -4.86 12.74
CA SER A 205 -2.42 -4.32 12.32
C SER A 205 -2.26 -3.05 11.46
N TYR A 206 -1.31 -2.16 11.77
CA TYR A 206 -1.03 -0.98 10.93
C TYR A 206 -0.40 -1.36 9.59
N LYS A 207 0.50 -2.36 9.58
CA LYS A 207 1.04 -2.91 8.32
C LYS A 207 -0.07 -3.46 7.43
N CYS A 208 -1.05 -4.19 8.01
CA CYS A 208 -2.23 -4.63 7.28
C CYS A 208 -3.09 -3.46 6.75
N ILE A 209 -3.31 -2.41 7.54
CA ILE A 209 -4.03 -1.21 7.10
C ILE A 209 -3.30 -0.52 5.95
N SER A 210 -1.97 -0.38 6.04
CA SER A 210 -1.16 0.22 4.97
C SER A 210 -1.26 -0.57 3.67
N LEU A 211 -1.17 -1.91 3.73
CA LEU A 211 -1.32 -2.78 2.57
C LEU A 211 -2.73 -2.69 1.97
N LEU A 212 -3.78 -2.74 2.80
CA LEU A 212 -5.17 -2.60 2.35
C LEU A 212 -5.41 -1.25 1.67
N SER A 213 -4.91 -0.17 2.28
CA SER A 213 -5.02 1.20 1.75
C SER A 213 -4.30 1.33 0.42
N TYR A 214 -3.09 0.79 0.32
CA TYR A 214 -2.31 0.77 -0.91
C TYR A 214 -3.00 -0.01 -2.03
N VAL A 215 -3.49 -1.22 -1.77
CA VAL A 215 -4.24 -2.03 -2.74
C VAL A 215 -5.48 -1.29 -3.23
N SER A 216 -6.26 -0.71 -2.32
CA SER A 216 -7.42 0.10 -2.69
C SER A 216 -7.03 1.29 -3.55
N MET A 217 -6.03 2.06 -3.12
CA MET A 217 -5.58 3.28 -3.79
C MET A 217 -5.16 2.98 -5.23
N VAL A 218 -4.34 1.95 -5.45
CA VAL A 218 -3.86 1.61 -6.79
C VAL A 218 -5.06 1.37 -7.72
N PHE A 219 -6.03 0.57 -7.31
CA PHE A 219 -7.15 0.25 -8.20
C PHE A 219 -8.18 1.38 -8.34
N THR A 220 -8.43 2.18 -7.30
CA THR A 220 -9.26 3.38 -7.41
C THR A 220 -8.63 4.44 -8.33
N PHE A 221 -7.32 4.65 -8.24
CA PHE A 221 -6.60 5.58 -9.13
C PHE A 221 -6.72 5.15 -10.60
N LEU A 222 -6.53 3.85 -10.86
CA LEU A 222 -6.67 3.28 -12.21
C LEU A 222 -8.09 3.38 -12.78
N GLU A 223 -9.12 3.39 -11.94
CA GLU A 223 -10.51 3.56 -12.36
C GLU A 223 -10.83 5.01 -12.72
N LEU A 224 -10.26 5.98 -12.00
CA LEU A 224 -10.40 7.40 -12.30
C LEU A 224 -9.79 7.77 -13.66
N GLU A 225 -8.62 7.23 -14.00
CA GLU A 225 -8.00 7.45 -15.33
C GLU A 225 -8.83 6.86 -16.48
N ASN A 226 -9.55 5.77 -16.23
CA ASN A 226 -10.44 5.17 -17.22
C ASN A 226 -11.70 6.01 -17.48
N LEU A 227 -12.11 6.86 -16.54
CA LEU A 227 -13.28 7.75 -16.70
C LEU A 227 -12.92 9.00 -17.52
N ASP A 228 -11.66 9.44 -17.48
CA ASP A 228 -11.19 10.61 -18.24
C ASP A 228 -10.83 10.30 -19.71
N THR A 229 -10.85 9.02 -20.12
CA THR A 229 -10.49 8.57 -21.48
C THR A 229 -11.69 8.25 -22.38
N HIS A 230 -12.92 8.39 -21.88
CA HIS A 230 -14.15 8.27 -22.67
C HIS A 230 -14.97 9.58 -22.60
N PRO A 231 -14.93 10.43 -23.64
CA PRO A 231 -15.83 11.58 -23.76
C PRO A 231 -17.29 11.16 -24.01
#